data_AF-A0A430AWG2-F1
#
_entry.id   AF-A0A430AWG2-F1
#
_cell.length_a   1.000
_cell.length_b   1.000
_cell.length_c   1.000
_cell.angle_alpha   90.00
_cell.angle_beta   90.00
_cell.angle_gamma   90.00
#
_symmetry.space_group_name_H-M   'P 1'
#
loop_
_entity.id
_entity.type
_entity.pdbx_description
1 polymer ?
#
loop_
_entity_poly.entity_id
_entity_poly.type
_entity_poly.pdbx_seq_one_letter_code
_entity_poly.pdbx_strand_id
1 'polypeptide(L)'
;MSWEDVSKETIVTGEVNTKKVGTYKVTYSYRSFEKVATITVAEDVIPKDMIINNSTIVVGSKWEAKNNFDSVIMSDGTKYSWEDVSKEMIVTGEVNTNKVGVYEVTYDYRSFSKVAKVTVEDVKAKEIVTKDSTISLGSKWSATDNFVHILLNNNNKLSWTDVEKEIVVTGEVDTNKAGVYKVTYDCRGLTKVATITVKDSGKPTQTQSNINKPTVNKPVKPLPQTGESTNPFIYIAGILLIMGTFLAISFKLKKENY
;
A
#
# COMPACT_ATOMS: atom_id res chain seq x y z
N MET A 1 43.87 -52.57 22.94
CA MET A 1 42.62 -53.37 22.82
C MET A 1 41.69 -52.64 21.89
N SER A 2 41.02 -53.37 21.00
CA SER A 2 39.98 -52.80 20.15
C SER A 2 38.65 -52.68 20.90
N TRP A 3 37.71 -51.90 20.39
CA TRP A 3 36.34 -51.88 20.91
C TRP A 3 35.67 -53.27 20.84
N GLU A 4 35.97 -54.04 19.80
CA GLU A 4 35.47 -55.40 19.61
C GLU A 4 35.89 -56.35 20.75
N ASP A 5 37.09 -56.14 21.31
CA ASP A 5 37.60 -56.93 22.44
C ASP A 5 36.97 -56.48 23.77
N VAL A 6 36.77 -55.16 23.94
CA VAL A 6 36.21 -54.57 25.18
C VAL A 6 34.72 -54.86 25.31
N SER A 7 33.96 -54.76 24.22
CA SER A 7 32.51 -54.91 24.21
C SER A 7 32.03 -56.30 24.63
N LYS A 8 32.80 -57.36 24.33
CA LYS A 8 32.48 -58.75 24.73
C LYS A 8 32.45 -58.97 26.25
N GLU A 9 33.25 -58.22 27.00
CA GLU A 9 33.29 -58.29 28.46
C GLU A 9 32.53 -57.12 29.12
N THR A 10 31.91 -56.22 28.33
CA THR A 10 31.16 -55.07 28.86
C THR A 10 29.72 -55.49 29.13
N ILE A 11 29.26 -55.26 30.36
CA ILE A 11 27.86 -55.43 30.74
C ILE A 11 27.19 -54.06 30.72
N VAL A 12 26.09 -53.95 29.99
CA VAL A 12 25.27 -52.74 29.92
C VAL A 12 23.95 -52.99 30.63
N THR A 13 23.65 -52.19 31.65
CA THR A 13 22.38 -52.27 32.40
C THR A 13 21.67 -50.92 32.41
N GLY A 14 20.35 -50.94 32.62
CA GLY A 14 19.48 -49.78 32.47
C GLY A 14 18.69 -49.81 31.16
N GLU A 15 17.48 -49.25 31.18
CA GLU A 15 16.58 -49.20 30.03
C GLU A 15 16.32 -47.73 29.65
N VAL A 16 16.36 -47.45 28.35
CA VAL A 16 16.04 -46.13 27.80
C VAL A 16 14.74 -46.25 27.01
N ASN A 17 13.69 -45.57 27.47
CA ASN A 17 12.45 -45.48 26.71
C ASN A 17 12.46 -44.23 25.83
N THR A 18 12.79 -44.42 24.55
CA THR A 18 12.86 -43.32 23.56
C THR A 18 11.51 -42.73 23.19
N LYS A 19 10.39 -43.32 23.65
CA LYS A 19 9.03 -42.81 23.42
C LYS A 19 8.52 -41.95 24.58
N LYS A 20 9.30 -41.81 25.66
CA LYS A 20 8.92 -41.05 26.84
C LYS A 20 10.02 -40.08 27.20
N VAL A 21 9.67 -38.80 27.24
CA VAL A 21 10.53 -37.73 27.72
C VAL A 21 11.01 -38.03 29.13
N GLY A 22 12.29 -37.79 29.38
CA GLY A 22 12.88 -38.01 30.69
C GLY A 22 14.37 -38.29 30.62
N THR A 23 14.97 -38.43 31.81
CA THR A 23 16.38 -38.76 31.97
C THR A 23 16.52 -40.22 32.38
N TYR A 24 17.28 -40.98 31.62
CA TYR A 24 17.56 -42.40 31.82
C TYR A 24 19.03 -42.59 32.17
N LYS A 25 19.32 -43.56 33.04
CA LYS A 25 20.69 -43.92 33.40
C LYS A 25 21.02 -45.28 32.82
N VAL A 26 22.15 -45.35 32.11
CA VAL A 26 22.71 -46.59 31.58
C VAL A 26 24.07 -46.79 32.22
N THR A 27 24.26 -47.95 32.84
CA THR A 27 25.50 -48.32 33.51
C THR A 27 26.29 -49.25 32.62
N TYR A 28 27.52 -48.84 32.30
CA TYR A 28 28.52 -49.63 31.61
C TYR A 28 29.51 -50.17 32.63
N SER A 29 29.60 -51.50 32.70
CA SER A 29 30.51 -52.20 33.60
C SER A 29 31.50 -53.01 32.78
N TYR A 30 32.80 -52.73 32.95
CA TYR A 30 33.89 -53.49 32.33
C TYR A 30 34.89 -53.88 33.43
N ARG A 31 34.95 -55.18 33.75
CA ARG A 31 35.73 -55.72 34.89
C ARG A 31 35.35 -54.98 36.19
N SER A 32 36.33 -54.39 36.87
CA SER A 32 36.13 -53.63 38.12
C SER A 32 35.75 -52.16 37.90
N PHE A 33 35.56 -51.72 36.65
CA PHE A 33 35.22 -50.35 36.32
C PHE A 33 33.75 -50.22 36.00
N GLU A 34 33.11 -49.22 36.58
CA GLU A 34 31.72 -48.85 36.31
C GLU A 34 31.63 -47.37 35.93
N LYS A 35 30.87 -47.08 34.88
CA LYS A 35 30.52 -45.72 34.46
C LYS A 35 29.04 -45.63 34.15
N VAL A 36 28.40 -44.58 34.68
CA VAL A 36 27.00 -44.28 34.41
C VAL A 36 26.92 -43.19 33.35
N ALA A 37 26.29 -43.50 32.22
CA ALA A 37 25.87 -42.53 31.24
C ALA A 37 24.46 -42.03 31.57
N THR A 38 24.24 -40.73 31.42
CA THR A 38 22.93 -40.11 31.55
C THR A 38 22.42 -39.77 30.15
N ILE A 39 21.27 -40.30 29.77
CA ILE A 39 20.63 -40.11 28.48
C ILE A 39 19.36 -39.31 28.70
N THR A 40 19.22 -38.18 28.02
CA THR A 40 18.01 -37.35 28.08
C THR A 40 17.21 -37.52 26.80
N VAL A 41 15.97 -37.98 26.92
CA VAL A 41 14.97 -37.93 25.86
C VAL A 41 14.22 -36.61 26.01
N ALA A 42 14.41 -35.69 25.06
CA ALA A 42 13.79 -34.37 25.07
C ALA A 42 12.38 -34.39 24.45
N GLU A 43 11.58 -33.37 24.74
CA GLU A 43 10.31 -33.13 24.04
C GLU A 43 10.54 -32.77 22.58
N ASP A 44 9.56 -33.11 21.72
CA ASP A 44 9.57 -32.67 20.33
C ASP A 44 9.45 -31.14 20.24
N VAL A 45 10.24 -30.54 19.35
CA VAL A 45 10.16 -29.11 19.06
C VAL A 45 9.02 -28.89 18.08
N ILE A 46 7.91 -28.37 18.59
CA ILE A 46 6.67 -28.12 17.84
C ILE A 46 6.45 -26.62 17.64
N PRO A 47 5.75 -26.19 16.60
CA PRO A 47 5.37 -24.78 16.47
C PRO A 47 4.49 -24.35 17.65
N LYS A 48 4.62 -23.10 18.06
CA LYS A 48 3.90 -22.48 19.18
C LYS A 48 3.13 -21.23 18.75
N ASP A 49 3.65 -20.51 17.76
CA ASP A 49 2.97 -19.39 17.11
C ASP A 49 3.47 -19.21 15.67
N MET A 50 2.68 -18.51 14.86
CA MET A 50 3.02 -18.09 13.51
C MET A 50 2.64 -16.61 13.32
N ILE A 51 3.63 -15.80 12.99
CA ILE A 51 3.46 -14.36 12.77
C ILE A 51 3.32 -14.12 11.27
N ILE A 52 2.09 -13.79 10.88
CA ILE A 52 1.71 -13.39 9.53
C ILE A 52 1.10 -11.99 9.61
N ASN A 53 1.51 -11.11 8.71
CA ASN A 53 1.08 -9.73 8.63
C ASN A 53 0.13 -9.52 7.47
N ASN A 54 -0.74 -8.50 7.55
CA ASN A 54 -1.47 -8.00 6.39
C ASN A 54 -0.56 -7.10 5.55
N SER A 55 -0.88 -6.92 4.26
CA SER A 55 -0.15 -6.00 3.39
C SER A 55 -1.08 -5.20 2.49
N THR A 56 -0.55 -4.09 1.97
CA THR A 56 -1.21 -3.27 0.97
C THR A 56 -0.23 -3.02 -0.17
N ILE A 57 -0.67 -3.31 -1.39
CA ILE A 57 0.10 -3.15 -2.62
C ILE A 57 -0.74 -2.38 -3.64
N VAL A 58 -0.09 -1.74 -4.61
CA VAL A 58 -0.80 -1.11 -5.72
C VAL A 58 -0.99 -2.09 -6.88
N VAL A 59 -2.02 -1.88 -7.69
CA VAL A 59 -2.30 -2.65 -8.92
C VAL A 59 -1.02 -2.79 -9.77
N GLY A 60 -0.76 -4.01 -10.23
CA GLY A 60 0.40 -4.38 -11.04
C GLY A 60 1.69 -4.63 -10.25
N SER A 61 1.69 -4.44 -8.93
CA SER A 61 2.86 -4.78 -8.10
C SER A 61 3.15 -6.27 -8.09
N LYS A 62 4.42 -6.62 -7.94
CA LYS A 62 4.82 -7.99 -7.60
C LYS A 62 4.48 -8.27 -6.14
N TRP A 63 3.99 -9.48 -5.88
CA TRP A 63 3.71 -9.97 -4.54
C TRP A 63 4.04 -11.46 -4.46
N GLU A 64 4.60 -11.88 -3.33
CA GLU A 64 4.92 -13.26 -3.00
C GLU A 64 4.48 -13.54 -1.56
N ALA A 65 4.09 -14.80 -1.27
CA ALA A 65 3.60 -15.19 0.05
C ALA A 65 4.57 -14.82 1.20
N LYS A 66 5.88 -14.91 0.95
CA LYS A 66 6.92 -14.53 1.91
C LYS A 66 6.86 -13.06 2.34
N ASN A 67 6.24 -12.17 1.55
CA ASN A 67 6.13 -10.75 1.89
C ASN A 67 5.24 -10.49 3.12
N ASN A 68 4.35 -11.41 3.44
CA ASN A 68 3.45 -11.32 4.59
C ASN A 68 3.91 -12.21 5.76
N PHE A 69 4.90 -13.08 5.55
CA PHE A 69 5.44 -13.95 6.59
C PHE A 69 6.54 -13.22 7.38
N ASP A 70 6.50 -13.32 8.71
CA ASP A 70 7.60 -12.87 9.57
C ASP A 70 8.35 -14.05 10.18
N SER A 71 7.69 -14.86 11.00
CA SER A 71 8.33 -16.04 11.61
C SER A 71 7.35 -17.11 12.10
N VAL A 72 7.86 -18.32 12.28
CA VAL A 72 7.25 -19.34 13.15
C VAL A 72 8.05 -19.39 14.45
N ILE A 73 7.38 -19.34 15.59
CA ILE A 73 8.01 -19.48 16.91
C ILE A 73 7.81 -20.92 17.37
N MET A 74 8.91 -21.62 17.64
CA MET A 74 8.91 -23.01 18.09
C MET A 74 8.80 -23.12 19.63
N SER A 75 8.49 -24.30 20.14
CA SER A 75 8.27 -24.55 21.58
C SER A 75 9.50 -24.30 22.45
N ASP A 76 10.69 -24.47 21.87
CA ASP A 76 12.00 -24.18 22.47
C ASP A 76 12.39 -22.69 22.40
N GLY A 77 11.55 -21.84 21.79
CA GLY A 77 11.78 -20.41 21.60
C GLY A 77 12.55 -20.05 20.33
N THR A 78 12.98 -21.04 19.54
CA THR A 78 13.64 -20.79 18.25
C THR A 78 12.66 -20.14 17.28
N LYS A 79 13.14 -19.15 16.51
CA LYS A 79 12.37 -18.52 15.44
C LYS A 79 12.82 -19.04 14.09
N TYR A 80 11.89 -19.59 13.32
CA TYR A 80 12.13 -20.05 11.96
C TYR A 80 11.72 -18.96 10.95
N SER A 81 12.61 -18.71 10.00
CA SER A 81 12.42 -17.81 8.86
C SER A 81 11.57 -18.47 7.76
N TRP A 82 11.29 -17.73 6.68
CA TRP A 82 10.59 -18.27 5.53
C TRP A 82 11.37 -19.44 4.91
N GLU A 83 12.68 -19.31 4.76
CA GLU A 83 13.55 -20.33 4.16
C GLU A 83 13.51 -21.65 4.94
N ASP A 84 13.45 -21.57 6.27
CA ASP A 84 13.39 -22.71 7.17
C ASP A 84 12.09 -23.52 7.00
N VAL A 85 10.96 -22.84 6.76
CA VAL A 85 9.62 -23.47 6.73
C VAL A 85 9.06 -23.68 5.34
N SER A 86 9.56 -22.96 4.32
CA SER A 86 8.94 -22.86 2.99
C SER A 86 8.69 -24.19 2.28
N LYS A 87 9.49 -25.23 2.56
CA LYS A 87 9.33 -26.57 1.97
C LYS A 87 8.16 -27.36 2.56
N GLU A 88 7.79 -27.07 3.81
CA GLU A 88 6.70 -27.71 4.55
C GLU A 88 5.46 -26.80 4.64
N MET A 89 5.61 -25.49 4.39
CA MET A 89 4.52 -24.52 4.39
C MET A 89 3.58 -24.74 3.20
N ILE A 90 2.30 -24.85 3.49
CA ILE A 90 1.25 -24.86 2.47
C ILE A 90 0.61 -23.47 2.46
N VAL A 91 0.65 -22.81 1.30
CA VAL A 91 0.00 -21.51 1.12
C VAL A 91 -1.17 -21.67 0.14
N THR A 92 -2.36 -21.25 0.56
CA THR A 92 -3.57 -21.28 -0.26
C THR A 92 -4.20 -19.89 -0.37
N GLY A 93 -5.02 -19.70 -1.40
CA GLY A 93 -5.54 -18.38 -1.78
C GLY A 93 -4.73 -17.77 -2.93
N GLU A 94 -5.40 -16.99 -3.77
CA GLU A 94 -4.79 -16.34 -4.93
C GLU A 94 -4.93 -14.82 -4.79
N VAL A 95 -3.83 -14.10 -4.99
CA VAL A 95 -3.80 -12.64 -5.00
C VAL A 95 -3.72 -12.18 -6.45
N ASN A 96 -4.82 -11.64 -6.98
CA ASN A 96 -4.79 -11.01 -8.29
C ASN A 96 -4.28 -9.57 -8.16
N THR A 97 -2.97 -9.39 -8.33
CA THR A 97 -2.32 -8.08 -8.21
C THR A 97 -2.74 -7.09 -9.31
N ASN A 98 -3.42 -7.54 -10.37
CA ASN A 98 -3.90 -6.67 -11.44
C ASN A 98 -5.31 -6.14 -11.21
N LYS A 99 -5.96 -6.51 -10.10
CA LYS A 99 -7.33 -6.11 -9.80
C LYS A 99 -7.44 -5.60 -8.37
N VAL A 100 -7.98 -4.40 -8.22
CA VAL A 100 -8.30 -3.80 -6.91
C VAL A 100 -9.21 -4.74 -6.11
N GLY A 101 -8.88 -4.94 -4.84
CA GLY A 101 -9.62 -5.84 -3.97
C GLY A 101 -8.85 -6.20 -2.71
N VAL A 102 -9.52 -6.93 -1.81
CA VAL A 102 -8.88 -7.55 -0.65
C VAL A 102 -8.88 -9.04 -0.89
N TYR A 103 -7.70 -9.65 -0.84
CA TYR A 103 -7.48 -11.08 -1.04
C TYR A 103 -7.05 -11.72 0.27
N GLU A 104 -7.61 -12.88 0.58
CA GLU A 104 -7.23 -13.65 1.75
C GLU A 104 -6.28 -14.79 1.35
N VAL A 105 -5.18 -14.91 2.08
CA VAL A 105 -4.15 -15.93 1.86
C VAL A 105 -3.98 -16.70 3.15
N THR A 106 -4.11 -18.02 3.10
CA THR A 106 -3.96 -18.90 4.27
C THR A 106 -2.58 -19.55 4.25
N TYR A 107 -1.92 -19.53 5.41
CA TYR A 107 -0.61 -20.10 5.66
C TYR A 107 -0.79 -21.24 6.66
N ASP A 108 -0.51 -22.46 6.20
CA ASP A 108 -0.59 -23.67 7.00
C ASP A 108 0.81 -24.26 7.21
N TYR A 109 1.21 -24.40 8.46
CA TYR A 109 2.47 -25.03 8.85
C TYR A 109 2.23 -25.99 10.00
N ARG A 110 2.33 -27.29 9.71
CA ARG A 110 2.05 -28.38 10.66
C ARG A 110 0.67 -28.20 11.28
N SER A 111 0.59 -27.95 12.59
CA SER A 111 -0.67 -27.79 13.33
C SER A 111 -1.18 -26.34 13.41
N PHE A 112 -0.55 -25.39 12.70
CA PHE A 112 -0.90 -23.97 12.74
C PHE A 112 -1.43 -23.47 11.41
N SER A 113 -2.47 -22.63 11.49
CA SER A 113 -3.08 -21.96 10.35
C SER A 113 -3.28 -20.48 10.66
N LYS A 114 -2.92 -19.59 9.74
CA LYS A 114 -3.10 -18.14 9.84
C LYS A 114 -3.55 -17.58 8.50
N VAL A 115 -4.37 -16.53 8.52
CA VAL A 115 -4.84 -15.84 7.32
C VAL A 115 -4.25 -14.43 7.28
N ALA A 116 -3.63 -14.08 6.14
CA ALA A 116 -3.25 -12.72 5.79
C ALA A 116 -4.30 -12.08 4.88
N LYS A 117 -4.50 -10.78 5.04
CA LYS A 117 -5.20 -9.93 4.05
C LYS A 117 -4.19 -9.17 3.22
N VAL A 118 -4.29 -9.31 1.91
CA VAL A 118 -3.52 -8.54 0.92
C VAL A 118 -4.48 -7.60 0.21
N THR A 119 -4.34 -6.30 0.48
CA THR A 119 -5.14 -5.26 -0.16
C THR A 119 -4.44 -4.77 -1.41
N VAL A 120 -5.08 -4.92 -2.58
CA VAL A 120 -4.63 -4.31 -3.84
C VAL A 120 -5.40 -3.01 -4.04
N GLU A 121 -4.68 -1.89 -4.06
CA GLU A 121 -5.22 -0.55 -4.25
C GLU A 121 -4.94 -0.01 -5.66
N ASP A 122 -5.79 0.91 -6.12
CA ASP A 122 -5.62 1.58 -7.39
C ASP A 122 -4.41 2.54 -7.41
N VAL A 123 -3.90 2.83 -8.61
CA VAL A 123 -2.84 3.81 -8.82
C VAL A 123 -3.44 5.21 -8.86
N LYS A 124 -3.16 6.01 -7.84
CA LYS A 124 -3.74 7.35 -7.65
C LYS A 124 -2.67 8.42 -7.74
N ALA A 125 -3.07 9.62 -8.18
CA ALA A 125 -2.23 10.79 -8.01
C ALA A 125 -2.05 11.06 -6.51
N LYS A 126 -0.80 11.26 -6.10
CA LYS A 126 -0.40 11.63 -4.75
C LYS A 126 -0.08 13.12 -4.66
N GLU A 127 0.58 13.67 -5.67
CA GLU A 127 0.94 15.09 -5.71
C GLU A 127 1.06 15.58 -7.17
N ILE A 128 0.65 16.82 -7.43
CA ILE A 128 1.02 17.55 -8.65
C ILE A 128 2.18 18.47 -8.30
N VAL A 129 3.32 18.30 -8.97
CA VAL A 129 4.52 19.10 -8.77
C VAL A 129 4.62 20.13 -9.88
N THR A 130 4.55 21.40 -9.48
CA THR A 130 4.76 22.56 -10.33
C THR A 130 5.95 23.36 -9.81
N LYS A 131 6.44 24.26 -10.65
CA LYS A 131 7.41 25.29 -10.26
C LYS A 131 6.85 26.66 -10.61
N ASP A 132 7.20 27.67 -9.83
CA ASP A 132 6.94 29.06 -10.18
C ASP A 132 7.95 29.54 -11.23
N SER A 133 7.60 30.59 -11.98
CA SER A 133 8.49 31.17 -12.97
C SER A 133 8.47 32.70 -12.96
N THR A 134 9.57 33.30 -13.42
CA THR A 134 9.64 34.73 -13.74
C THR A 134 10.07 34.84 -15.19
N ILE A 135 9.30 35.59 -15.99
CA ILE A 135 9.55 35.81 -17.41
C ILE A 135 9.56 37.31 -17.72
N SER A 136 10.25 37.69 -18.79
CA SER A 136 10.25 39.08 -19.28
C SER A 136 8.97 39.38 -20.06
N LEU A 137 8.59 40.65 -20.10
CA LEU A 137 7.50 41.14 -20.95
C LEU A 137 7.65 40.66 -22.41
N GLY A 138 6.56 40.18 -23.01
CA GLY A 138 6.50 39.67 -24.38
C GLY A 138 7.06 38.26 -24.57
N SER A 139 7.55 37.58 -23.53
CA SER A 139 8.06 36.20 -23.66
C SER A 139 6.95 35.23 -24.06
N LYS A 140 7.32 34.17 -24.78
CA LYS A 140 6.43 33.01 -24.98
C LYS A 140 6.33 32.25 -23.66
N TRP A 141 5.14 31.75 -23.37
CA TRP A 141 4.86 30.93 -22.19
C TRP A 141 3.81 29.88 -22.53
N SER A 142 3.95 28.71 -21.91
CA SER A 142 3.03 27.59 -22.01
C SER A 142 2.89 26.91 -20.65
N ALA A 143 1.76 26.23 -20.42
CA ALA A 143 1.51 25.54 -19.15
C ALA A 143 2.55 24.45 -18.83
N THR A 144 3.16 23.83 -19.84
CA THR A 144 4.26 22.87 -19.69
C THR A 144 5.49 23.47 -19.04
N ASP A 145 5.72 24.78 -19.18
CA ASP A 145 6.92 25.44 -18.65
C ASP A 145 6.97 25.43 -17.13
N ASN A 146 5.81 25.36 -16.47
CA ASN A 146 5.66 25.37 -15.01
C ASN A 146 5.24 24.01 -14.44
N PHE A 147 4.87 23.04 -15.28
CA PHE A 147 4.59 21.66 -14.87
C PHE A 147 5.89 20.87 -14.75
N VAL A 148 6.06 20.09 -13.67
CA VAL A 148 7.22 19.20 -13.51
C VAL A 148 6.81 17.75 -13.69
N HIS A 149 5.90 17.24 -12.85
CA HIS A 149 5.34 15.90 -12.94
C HIS A 149 4.14 15.74 -12.01
N ILE A 150 3.40 14.64 -12.17
CA ILE A 150 2.49 14.11 -11.15
C ILE A 150 3.15 12.92 -10.49
N LEU A 151 3.30 12.96 -9.16
CA LEU A 151 3.76 11.84 -8.36
C LEU A 151 2.57 10.95 -8.04
N LEU A 152 2.69 9.65 -8.29
CA LEU A 152 1.68 8.65 -7.98
C LEU A 152 1.94 8.01 -6.60
N ASN A 153 0.94 7.36 -6.02
CA ASN A 153 1.07 6.62 -4.75
C ASN A 153 2.07 5.44 -4.83
N ASN A 154 2.37 4.96 -6.02
CA ASN A 154 3.39 3.94 -6.29
C ASN A 154 4.80 4.50 -6.57
N ASN A 155 5.01 5.80 -6.31
CA ASN A 155 6.25 6.55 -6.58
C ASN A 155 6.65 6.71 -8.06
N ASN A 156 5.82 6.24 -9.00
CA ASN A 156 6.01 6.58 -10.41
C ASN A 156 5.65 8.05 -10.65
N LYS A 157 6.28 8.65 -11.67
CA LYS A 157 6.05 10.03 -12.06
C LYS A 157 5.45 10.06 -13.45
N LEU A 158 4.36 10.78 -13.61
CA LEU A 158 3.76 11.07 -14.92
C LEU A 158 4.25 12.43 -15.41
N SER A 159 4.77 12.43 -16.63
CA SER A 159 5.15 13.62 -17.39
C SER A 159 3.92 14.31 -17.98
N TRP A 160 4.12 15.46 -18.63
CA TRP A 160 3.03 16.16 -19.32
C TRP A 160 2.36 15.27 -20.37
N THR A 161 3.15 14.57 -21.19
CA THR A 161 2.63 13.72 -22.27
C THR A 161 1.77 12.58 -21.74
N ASP A 162 2.09 12.05 -20.56
CA ASP A 162 1.32 10.97 -19.93
C ASP A 162 -0.08 11.43 -19.51
N VAL A 163 -0.24 12.73 -19.22
CA VAL A 163 -1.48 13.29 -18.66
C VAL A 163 -2.15 14.34 -19.55
N GLU A 164 -1.63 14.61 -20.74
CA GLU A 164 -2.09 15.68 -21.63
C GLU A 164 -3.60 15.64 -21.92
N LYS A 165 -4.19 14.44 -21.94
CA LYS A 165 -5.62 14.23 -22.20
C LYS A 165 -6.50 14.32 -20.95
N GLU A 166 -5.93 14.23 -19.75
CA GLU A 166 -6.66 14.22 -18.48
C GLU A 166 -6.42 15.49 -17.64
N ILE A 167 -5.28 16.16 -17.80
CA ILE A 167 -4.93 17.36 -17.05
C ILE A 167 -5.75 18.55 -17.53
N VAL A 168 -6.36 19.26 -16.58
CA VAL A 168 -7.09 20.50 -16.86
C VAL A 168 -6.27 21.67 -16.31
N VAL A 169 -5.95 22.62 -17.18
CA VAL A 169 -5.23 23.84 -16.80
C VAL A 169 -6.16 25.03 -16.90
N THR A 170 -6.27 25.80 -15.82
CA THR A 170 -7.09 27.02 -15.74
C THR A 170 -6.26 28.20 -15.27
N GLY A 171 -6.73 29.41 -15.59
CA GLY A 171 -5.98 30.66 -15.40
C GLY A 171 -5.37 31.14 -16.71
N GLU A 172 -5.19 32.46 -16.81
CA GLU A 172 -4.63 33.12 -17.99
C GLU A 172 -3.37 33.88 -17.59
N VAL A 173 -2.35 33.82 -18.45
CA VAL A 173 -1.09 34.56 -18.28
C VAL A 173 -0.96 35.52 -19.46
N ASP A 174 -1.09 36.81 -19.20
CA ASP A 174 -0.81 37.85 -20.20
C ASP A 174 0.66 38.23 -20.13
N THR A 175 1.46 37.68 -21.05
CA THR A 175 2.90 37.96 -21.08
C THR A 175 3.22 39.37 -21.57
N ASN A 176 2.26 40.11 -22.11
CA ASN A 176 2.45 41.50 -22.57
C ASN A 176 2.14 42.53 -21.48
N LYS A 177 1.74 42.08 -20.29
CA LYS A 177 1.44 42.93 -19.14
C LYS A 177 2.22 42.48 -17.92
N ALA A 178 3.06 43.36 -17.38
CA ALA A 178 3.76 43.09 -16.13
C ALA A 178 2.76 42.80 -15.00
N GLY A 179 3.06 41.79 -14.18
CA GLY A 179 2.13 41.32 -13.16
C GLY A 179 2.45 39.93 -12.64
N VAL A 180 1.64 39.48 -11.69
CA VAL A 180 1.72 38.13 -11.12
C VAL A 180 0.45 37.39 -11.51
N TYR A 181 0.61 36.28 -12.21
CA TYR A 181 -0.47 35.43 -12.72
C TYR A 181 -0.44 34.09 -11.99
N LYS A 182 -1.63 33.50 -11.81
CA LYS A 182 -1.79 32.19 -11.17
C LYS A 182 -2.42 31.23 -12.16
N VAL A 183 -1.81 30.07 -12.29
CA VAL A 183 -2.28 28.97 -13.15
C VAL A 183 -2.54 27.76 -12.27
N THR A 184 -3.72 27.17 -12.40
CA THR A 184 -4.13 25.99 -11.61
C THR A 184 -4.12 24.77 -12.51
N TYR A 185 -3.42 23.72 -12.06
CA TYR A 185 -3.37 22.40 -12.66
C TYR A 185 -4.29 21.48 -11.85
N ASP A 186 -5.29 20.89 -12.48
CA ASP A 186 -6.18 19.88 -11.91
C ASP A 186 -5.94 18.55 -12.62
N CYS A 187 -5.70 17.49 -11.86
CA CYS A 187 -5.57 16.15 -12.38
C CYS A 187 -5.90 15.10 -11.32
N ARG A 188 -6.75 14.13 -11.67
CA ARG A 188 -7.14 12.98 -10.80
C ARG A 188 -7.59 13.41 -9.40
N GLY A 189 -8.31 14.53 -9.30
CA GLY A 189 -8.86 15.05 -8.05
C GLY A 189 -7.85 15.82 -7.18
N LEU A 190 -6.64 16.09 -7.68
CA LEU A 190 -5.67 16.99 -7.05
C LEU A 190 -5.60 18.31 -7.82
N THR A 191 -5.37 19.39 -7.08
CA THR A 191 -5.14 20.72 -7.65
C THR A 191 -3.82 21.31 -7.16
N LYS A 192 -3.07 21.97 -8.04
CA LYS A 192 -1.86 22.72 -7.68
C LYS A 192 -1.81 24.04 -8.43
N VAL A 193 -1.44 25.11 -7.73
CA VAL A 193 -1.26 26.45 -8.31
C VAL A 193 0.24 26.70 -8.56
N ALA A 194 0.57 27.21 -9.73
CA ALA A 194 1.87 27.81 -10.04
C ALA A 194 1.72 29.33 -10.21
N THR A 195 2.75 30.06 -9.79
CA THR A 195 2.83 31.52 -9.90
C THR A 195 3.79 31.91 -11.01
N ILE A 196 3.32 32.75 -11.93
CA ILE A 196 4.09 33.27 -13.05
C ILE A 196 4.22 34.78 -12.88
N THR A 197 5.44 35.27 -12.74
CA THR A 197 5.73 36.71 -12.63
C THR A 197 6.24 37.24 -13.97
N VAL A 198 5.51 38.17 -14.56
CA VAL A 198 5.95 38.91 -15.76
C VAL A 198 6.59 40.22 -15.31
N LYS A 199 7.88 40.40 -15.58
CA LYS A 199 8.62 41.63 -15.26
C LYS A 199 8.89 42.45 -16.50
N ASP A 200 8.68 43.75 -16.39
CA ASP A 200 9.22 44.71 -17.34
C ASP A 200 10.73 44.83 -17.10
N SER A 201 11.52 44.57 -18.13
CA SER A 201 12.99 44.70 -18.08
C SER A 201 13.46 46.14 -18.24
N GLY A 202 12.56 47.13 -18.20
CA GLY A 202 12.90 48.55 -18.16
C GLY A 202 13.40 49.11 -19.48
N LYS A 203 13.13 48.43 -20.60
CA LYS A 203 13.49 48.90 -21.94
C LYS A 203 12.21 49.16 -22.74
N PRO A 204 12.03 50.36 -23.32
CA PRO A 204 10.77 50.76 -23.94
C PRO A 204 10.43 49.83 -25.11
N THR A 205 9.25 49.23 -25.09
CA THR A 205 8.82 48.23 -26.09
C THR A 205 7.68 48.79 -26.95
N GLN A 206 7.87 48.68 -28.26
CA GLN A 206 6.86 48.87 -29.29
C GLN A 206 5.85 47.73 -29.29
N THR A 207 4.57 48.06 -29.51
CA THR A 207 3.40 47.21 -29.41
C THR A 207 3.32 46.15 -30.54
N GLN A 208 3.26 44.87 -30.19
CA GLN A 208 2.63 43.83 -31.02
C GLN A 208 1.84 42.87 -30.13
N SER A 209 0.52 42.87 -30.32
CA SER A 209 -0.46 42.02 -29.64
C SER A 209 -0.39 40.59 -30.15
N ASN A 210 0.10 39.67 -29.32
CA ASN A 210 -0.09 38.23 -29.48
C ASN A 210 -0.68 37.65 -28.20
N ILE A 211 -1.94 37.21 -28.28
CA ILE A 211 -2.62 36.42 -27.27
C ILE A 211 -2.14 34.97 -27.48
N ASN A 212 -1.27 34.46 -26.61
CA ASN A 212 -0.85 33.06 -26.67
C ASN A 212 -1.81 32.19 -25.83
N LYS A 213 -2.71 31.53 -26.55
CA LYS A 213 -3.65 30.51 -26.06
C LYS A 213 -2.98 29.13 -26.01
N PRO A 214 -3.26 28.27 -25.02
CA PRO A 214 -3.19 26.82 -25.23
C PRO A 214 -4.55 26.29 -25.67
N THR A 215 -4.59 25.69 -26.85
CA THR A 215 -5.75 25.00 -27.40
C THR A 215 -5.73 23.53 -26.98
N VAL A 216 -6.78 23.08 -26.30
CA VAL A 216 -7.48 21.81 -26.62
C VAL A 216 -8.98 22.12 -26.55
N ASN A 217 -9.73 21.91 -27.65
CA ASN A 217 -11.18 22.14 -27.80
C ASN A 217 -11.70 21.08 -28.82
N LYS A 218 -12.89 20.43 -28.77
CA LYS A 218 -14.17 20.56 -28.02
C LYS A 218 -15.17 19.43 -28.48
N PRO A 219 -16.41 19.26 -27.93
CA PRO A 219 -17.60 20.07 -28.32
C PRO A 219 -18.40 20.71 -27.15
N VAL A 220 -19.36 21.58 -27.52
CA VAL A 220 -19.85 22.80 -26.84
C VAL A 220 -21.33 22.73 -26.42
N LYS A 221 -21.74 23.53 -25.41
CA LYS A 221 -22.99 24.34 -25.46
C LYS A 221 -22.77 25.72 -24.79
N PRO A 222 -23.12 26.87 -25.40
CA PRO A 222 -23.03 28.18 -24.75
C PRO A 222 -24.36 28.63 -24.14
N LEU A 223 -24.31 29.34 -23.01
CA LEU A 223 -25.41 30.11 -22.42
C LEU A 223 -24.98 31.60 -22.32
N PRO A 224 -25.92 32.56 -22.36
CA PRO A 224 -25.63 33.95 -22.69
C PRO A 224 -24.92 34.73 -21.57
N GLN A 225 -24.15 35.75 -21.95
CA GLN A 225 -23.63 36.80 -21.07
C GLN A 225 -24.61 37.98 -20.97
N THR A 226 -24.89 38.40 -19.74
CA THR A 226 -25.38 39.74 -19.31
C THR A 226 -24.97 39.84 -17.84
N GLY A 227 -24.20 40.83 -17.38
CA GLY A 227 -24.54 42.24 -17.26
C GLY A 227 -24.29 42.60 -15.78
N GLU A 228 -23.74 43.79 -15.51
CA GLU A 228 -23.49 44.27 -14.15
C GLU A 228 -24.73 44.15 -13.25
N SER A 229 -24.52 43.80 -11.98
CA SER A 229 -25.57 43.83 -10.95
C SER A 229 -24.99 44.44 -9.68
N THR A 230 -25.25 45.74 -9.49
CA THR A 230 -25.25 46.37 -8.18
C THR A 230 -26.46 45.85 -7.38
N ASN A 231 -26.21 45.37 -6.16
CA ASN A 231 -27.24 45.01 -5.17
C ASN A 231 -28.03 46.28 -4.77
N PRO A 232 -29.31 46.24 -4.27
CA PRO A 232 -29.66 45.49 -3.05
C PRO A 232 -31.11 44.89 -2.96
N PHE A 233 -31.28 43.92 -2.04
CA PHE A 233 -32.48 43.61 -1.25
C PHE A 233 -33.85 43.46 -1.93
N ILE A 234 -34.31 42.22 -2.12
CA ILE A 234 -35.75 41.87 -2.08
C ILE A 234 -35.95 40.65 -1.16
N TYR A 235 -36.82 40.86 -0.16
CA TYR A 235 -37.37 39.85 0.74
C TYR A 235 -38.11 38.76 -0.03
N ILE A 236 -37.85 37.48 0.29
CA ILE A 236 -38.83 36.41 0.08
C ILE A 236 -39.08 35.74 1.42
N ALA A 237 -40.23 36.09 1.99
CA ALA A 237 -40.89 35.32 3.02
C ALA A 237 -41.64 34.13 2.39
N GLY A 238 -41.59 32.98 3.07
CA GLY A 238 -42.50 31.85 2.88
C GLY A 238 -41.96 30.75 1.94
N ILE A 239 -42.15 29.46 2.20
CA ILE A 239 -43.04 28.77 3.13
C ILE A 239 -42.40 27.44 3.53
N LEU A 240 -42.41 27.17 4.83
CA LEU A 240 -42.15 25.88 5.48
C LEU A 240 -43.39 25.00 5.27
N LEU A 241 -43.28 23.87 4.55
CA LEU A 241 -44.28 22.79 4.65
C LEU A 241 -43.62 21.41 4.59
N ILE A 242 -43.93 20.67 5.63
CA ILE A 242 -43.49 19.33 6.03
C ILE A 242 -44.27 18.29 5.23
N MET A 243 -43.66 17.15 4.91
CA MET A 243 -44.31 15.83 5.04
C MET A 243 -43.28 14.70 4.96
N GLY A 244 -43.07 14.06 6.11
CA GLY A 244 -42.34 12.81 6.22
C GLY A 244 -43.21 11.62 5.88
N THR A 245 -42.58 10.52 5.48
CA THR A 245 -43.09 9.17 5.71
C THR A 245 -41.94 8.29 6.19
N PHE A 246 -42.04 7.86 7.44
CA PHE A 246 -41.29 6.74 8.00
C PHE A 246 -41.95 5.44 7.51
N LEU A 247 -41.18 4.57 6.85
CA LEU A 247 -41.56 3.17 6.64
C LEU A 247 -40.67 2.31 7.53
N ALA A 248 -41.23 1.90 8.66
CA ALA A 248 -40.67 0.86 9.52
C ALA A 248 -40.98 -0.50 8.90
N ILE A 249 -39.95 -1.24 8.49
CA ILE A 249 -40.06 -2.67 8.16
C ILE A 249 -39.50 -3.44 9.35
N SER A 250 -40.40 -4.02 10.14
CA SER A 250 -40.10 -5.01 11.17
C SER A 250 -40.23 -6.41 10.57
N PHE A 251 -39.11 -7.12 10.42
CA PHE A 251 -39.13 -8.56 10.11
C PHE A 251 -38.79 -9.38 11.35
N LYS A 252 -39.71 -10.27 11.67
CA LYS A 252 -39.78 -11.18 12.81
C LYS A 252 -38.72 -12.30 12.65
N LEU A 253 -37.85 -12.48 13.65
CA LEU A 253 -37.02 -13.69 13.78
C LEU A 253 -37.90 -14.85 14.26
N LYS A 254 -38.05 -15.89 13.42
CA LYS A 254 -38.57 -17.20 13.83
C LYS A 254 -37.38 -18.06 14.25
N LYS A 255 -37.34 -18.41 15.54
CA LYS A 255 -36.40 -19.36 16.13
C LYS A 255 -36.96 -20.76 15.85
N GLU A 256 -36.26 -21.59 15.09
CA GLU A 256 -36.50 -23.04 15.09
C GLU A 256 -35.39 -23.70 15.91
N ASN A 257 -35.83 -24.44 16.93
CA ASN A 257 -35.02 -25.39 17.68
C ASN A 257 -34.96 -26.68 16.85
N TYR A 258 -33.78 -27.26 16.67
CA TYR A 258 -33.50 -28.69 16.75
C TYR A 258 -32.03 -28.88 17.13
#